data_AF-A0A064CBK5-F1
#
_entry.id   AF-A0A064CBK5-F1
#
_cell.length_a   1.000
_cell.length_b   1.000
_cell.length_c   1.000
_cell.angle_alpha   90.00
_cell.angle_beta   90.00
_cell.angle_gamma   90.00
#
_symmetry.space_group_name_H-M   'P 1'
#
loop_
_entity.id
_entity.type
_entity.pdbx_description
1 polymer ?
#
loop_
_entity_poly.entity_id
_entity_poly.type
_entity_poly.pdbx_seq_one_letter_code
_entity_poly.pdbx_strand_id
1 'polypeptide(L)'
;MDAVDGRRGDQCGVQRDGVDGAAPASSAAKIPVGEVSFAGRGTFPKGPAAMSAAIDAALDARGVTDPVARKRWHDGYMTLTGRESGHNASVVNVSDSNAHGAQMSDGAPANSSRGPAQCIPGTFASYHQPGTSTSIYEPVANIAASMNYVMGRYGVSPDGSNLAARVGQANPHVAGGGY
;
A
#
# COMPACT_ATOMS: atom_id res chain seq x y z
N MET A 1 -42.15 16.96 -41.21
CA MET A 1 -40.97 17.67 -40.72
C MET A 1 -41.38 18.26 -39.38
N ASP A 2 -41.13 17.55 -38.30
CA ASP A 2 -41.24 18.11 -36.95
C ASP A 2 -40.18 17.47 -36.05
N ALA A 3 -39.60 18.33 -35.24
CA ALA A 3 -38.32 18.18 -34.58
C ALA A 3 -38.49 17.65 -33.14
N VAL A 4 -37.55 16.78 -32.76
CA VAL A 4 -36.86 16.69 -31.46
C VAL A 4 -37.75 16.62 -30.20
N ASP A 5 -37.85 15.43 -29.60
CA ASP A 5 -37.82 15.27 -28.14
C ASP A 5 -36.72 14.29 -27.76
N GLY A 6 -35.66 14.85 -27.19
CA GLY A 6 -34.56 14.10 -26.61
C GLY A 6 -34.79 13.93 -25.11
N ARG A 7 -34.83 12.70 -24.63
CA ARG A 7 -34.47 12.40 -23.24
C ARG A 7 -33.47 11.27 -23.17
N ARG A 8 -32.25 11.70 -22.85
CA ARG A 8 -31.10 10.89 -22.47
C ARG A 8 -31.47 10.12 -21.22
N GLY A 9 -31.34 8.80 -21.27
CA GLY A 9 -31.25 7.97 -20.07
C GLY A 9 -29.95 8.29 -19.37
N ASP A 10 -30.06 8.85 -18.17
CA ASP A 10 -28.96 9.08 -17.25
C ASP A 10 -28.48 7.72 -16.70
N GLN A 11 -27.44 7.17 -17.32
CA GLN A 11 -26.69 6.06 -16.75
C GLN A 11 -25.72 6.64 -15.72
N CYS A 12 -26.09 6.55 -14.44
CA CYS A 12 -25.20 6.76 -13.31
C CYS A 12 -24.17 5.61 -13.27
N GLY A 13 -23.17 5.70 -14.14
CA GLY A 13 -21.99 4.85 -14.15
C GLY A 13 -20.79 5.67 -13.76
N VAL A 14 -20.46 5.71 -12.46
CA VAL A 14 -19.09 6.04 -12.06
C VAL A 14 -18.28 4.77 -12.25
N GLN A 15 -17.87 4.51 -13.49
CA GLN A 15 -16.73 3.65 -13.75
C GLN A 15 -15.54 4.33 -13.08
N ARG A 16 -15.06 3.73 -11.98
CA ARG A 16 -13.74 4.06 -11.45
C ARG A 16 -12.75 3.55 -12.48
N ASP A 17 -12.35 4.42 -13.40
CA ASP A 17 -11.30 4.13 -14.35
C ASP A 17 -10.09 3.62 -13.58
N GLY A 18 -9.77 2.36 -13.83
CA GLY A 18 -8.63 1.70 -13.23
C GLY A 18 -7.40 2.52 -13.57
N VAL A 19 -6.66 2.92 -12.53
CA VAL A 19 -5.34 3.52 -12.70
C VAL A 19 -4.51 2.54 -13.54
N ASP A 20 -4.19 2.93 -14.77
CA ASP A 20 -3.51 2.09 -15.74
C ASP A 20 -2.31 1.37 -15.08
N GLY A 21 -2.42 0.05 -14.95
CA GLY A 21 -1.36 -0.82 -14.44
C GLY A 21 -1.57 -1.48 -13.07
N ALA A 22 -2.59 -1.12 -12.28
CA ALA A 22 -2.85 -1.81 -11.01
C ALA A 22 -3.66 -3.12 -11.23
N ALA A 23 -3.31 -4.17 -10.48
CA ALA A 23 -4.13 -5.39 -10.41
C ALA A 23 -5.49 -5.08 -9.76
N PRO A 24 -6.55 -5.86 -10.06
CA PRO A 24 -7.88 -5.58 -9.52
C PRO A 24 -7.90 -5.60 -7.99
N ALA A 25 -8.87 -4.88 -7.41
CA ALA A 25 -9.10 -4.91 -5.99
C ALA A 25 -9.65 -6.28 -5.55
N SER A 26 -9.26 -6.72 -4.36
CA SER A 26 -9.79 -7.94 -3.72
C SER A 26 -10.57 -7.59 -2.46
N SER A 27 -11.72 -8.23 -2.24
CA SER A 27 -12.49 -8.11 -1.00
C SER A 27 -11.93 -8.95 0.16
N ALA A 28 -10.89 -9.76 -0.07
CA ALA A 28 -10.33 -10.63 0.95
C ALA A 28 -9.33 -9.90 1.87
N ALA A 29 -9.37 -10.20 3.18
CA ALA A 29 -8.40 -9.69 4.16
C ALA A 29 -7.07 -10.47 4.18
N LYS A 30 -7.05 -11.62 3.49
CA LYS A 30 -5.87 -12.42 3.24
C LYS A 30 -6.04 -13.02 1.85
N ILE A 31 -5.04 -12.85 1.01
CA ILE A 31 -5.01 -13.44 -0.33
C ILE A 31 -3.99 -14.59 -0.37
N PRO A 32 -4.14 -15.56 -1.28
CA PRO A 32 -3.06 -16.50 -1.60
C PRO A 32 -1.81 -15.76 -2.09
N VAL A 33 -0.61 -16.22 -1.72
CA VAL A 33 0.65 -15.61 -2.19
C VAL A 33 0.75 -15.61 -3.71
N GLY A 34 0.20 -16.63 -4.38
CA GLY A 34 0.14 -16.71 -5.84
C GLY A 34 -0.78 -15.68 -6.51
N GLU A 35 -1.64 -14.99 -5.74
CA GLU A 35 -2.48 -13.89 -6.23
C GLU A 35 -1.84 -12.52 -6.04
N VAL A 36 -0.66 -12.43 -5.40
CA VAL A 36 0.10 -11.19 -5.31
C VAL A 36 0.59 -10.82 -6.70
N SER A 37 0.14 -9.68 -7.20
CA SER A 37 0.56 -9.15 -8.49
C SER A 37 1.79 -8.26 -8.36
N PHE A 38 2.64 -8.29 -9.37
CA PHE A 38 3.82 -7.43 -9.53
C PHE A 38 3.61 -6.35 -10.61
N ALA A 39 2.36 -6.17 -11.08
CA ALA A 39 2.00 -5.19 -12.11
C ALA A 39 2.03 -3.74 -11.58
N GLY A 40 2.14 -2.77 -12.48
CA GLY A 40 2.06 -1.34 -12.15
C GLY A 40 3.34 -0.72 -11.59
N ARG A 41 4.42 -1.51 -11.48
CA ARG A 41 5.74 -0.97 -11.13
C ARG A 41 6.12 0.15 -12.12
N GLY A 42 6.46 1.32 -11.61
CA GLY A 42 6.83 2.49 -12.42
C GLY A 42 5.66 3.36 -12.88
N THR A 43 4.41 2.94 -12.72
CA THR A 43 3.24 3.72 -13.17
C THR A 43 2.63 4.59 -12.07
N PHE A 44 2.91 4.28 -10.80
CA PHE A 44 2.36 5.03 -9.66
C PHE A 44 3.10 6.34 -9.37
N PRO A 45 2.38 7.40 -8.95
CA PRO A 45 2.99 8.66 -8.50
C PRO A 45 4.01 8.46 -7.36
N LYS A 46 5.05 9.29 -7.34
CA LYS A 46 6.16 9.22 -6.37
C LYS A 46 6.39 10.56 -5.66
N GLY A 47 7.14 10.51 -4.57
CA GLY A 47 7.52 11.67 -3.77
C GLY A 47 6.56 11.95 -2.61
N PRO A 48 6.91 12.90 -1.72
CA PRO A 48 6.22 13.08 -0.45
C PRO A 48 4.72 13.37 -0.57
N ALA A 49 4.30 14.20 -1.53
CA ALA A 49 2.89 14.56 -1.71
C ALA A 49 2.03 13.37 -2.16
N ALA A 50 2.53 12.59 -3.13
CA ALA A 50 1.87 11.37 -3.58
C ALA A 50 1.77 10.33 -2.46
N MET A 51 2.84 10.19 -1.67
CA MET A 51 2.87 9.24 -0.56
C MET A 51 1.94 9.65 0.57
N SER A 52 1.87 10.94 0.90
CA SER A 52 0.90 11.48 1.85
C SER A 52 -0.53 11.11 1.45
N ALA A 53 -0.90 11.33 0.18
CA ALA A 53 -2.23 10.98 -0.31
C ALA A 53 -2.50 9.46 -0.27
N ALA A 54 -1.50 8.64 -0.58
CA ALA A 54 -1.62 7.18 -0.48
C ALA A 54 -1.80 6.70 0.97
N ILE A 55 -1.11 7.32 1.93
CA ILE A 55 -1.28 7.02 3.36
C ILE A 55 -2.68 7.38 3.82
N ASP A 56 -3.20 8.55 3.44
CA ASP A 56 -4.56 8.94 3.76
C ASP A 56 -5.61 8.00 3.16
N ALA A 57 -5.43 7.59 1.90
CA ALA A 57 -6.30 6.61 1.24
C ALA A 57 -6.21 5.21 1.88
N ALA A 58 -5.03 4.81 2.38
CA ALA A 58 -4.86 3.55 3.12
C ALA A 58 -5.59 3.60 4.47
N LEU A 59 -5.59 4.76 5.14
CA LEU A 59 -6.35 4.99 6.37
C LEU A 59 -7.86 4.95 6.10
N ASP A 60 -8.32 5.50 4.97
CA ASP A 60 -9.71 5.42 4.54
C ASP A 60 -10.12 3.97 4.27
N ALA A 61 -9.29 3.21 3.53
CA ALA A 61 -9.53 1.79 3.25
C ALA A 61 -9.57 0.93 4.52
N ARG A 62 -8.84 1.34 5.56
CA ARG A 62 -8.85 0.71 6.89
C ARG A 62 -9.97 1.23 7.80
N GLY A 63 -10.74 2.24 7.38
CA GLY A 63 -11.83 2.83 8.17
C GLY A 63 -11.36 3.67 9.36
N VAL A 64 -10.13 4.20 9.34
CA VAL A 64 -9.60 5.04 10.43
C VAL A 64 -10.13 6.47 10.28
N THR A 65 -11.14 6.82 11.08
CA THR A 65 -11.81 8.13 11.03
C THR A 65 -11.38 9.09 12.14
N ASP A 66 -10.87 8.58 13.27
CA ASP A 66 -10.43 9.44 14.38
C ASP A 66 -9.23 10.31 13.95
N PRO A 67 -9.32 11.65 14.06
CA PRO A 67 -8.30 12.54 13.52
C PRO A 67 -6.96 12.42 14.23
N VAL A 68 -6.94 12.04 15.53
CA VAL A 68 -5.71 11.85 16.29
C VAL A 68 -5.00 10.58 15.84
N ALA A 69 -5.75 9.49 15.67
CA ALA A 69 -5.24 8.24 15.13
C ALA A 69 -4.70 8.42 13.70
N ARG A 70 -5.45 9.11 12.84
CA ARG A 70 -5.02 9.43 11.47
C ARG A 70 -3.69 10.16 11.46
N LYS A 71 -3.55 11.22 12.26
CA LYS A 71 -2.29 11.98 12.37
C LYS A 71 -1.12 11.10 12.81
N ARG A 72 -1.31 10.26 13.82
CA ARG A 72 -0.25 9.37 14.34
C ARG A 72 0.23 8.37 13.30
N TRP A 73 -0.70 7.70 12.63
CA TRP A 73 -0.36 6.77 11.54
C TRP A 73 0.29 7.50 10.37
N HIS A 74 -0.24 8.66 9.99
CA HIS A 74 0.28 9.46 8.88
C HIS A 74 1.73 9.88 9.11
N ASP A 75 2.03 10.53 10.22
CA ASP A 75 3.38 10.98 10.56
C ASP A 75 4.38 9.80 10.62
N GLY A 76 3.94 8.68 11.21
CA GLY A 76 4.76 7.47 11.31
C GLY A 76 5.05 6.84 9.94
N TYR A 77 4.05 6.75 9.06
CA TYR A 77 4.23 6.18 7.73
C TYR A 77 4.92 7.12 6.75
N MET A 78 4.82 8.44 6.93
CA MET A 78 5.69 9.37 6.22
C MET A 78 7.15 9.13 6.60
N THR A 79 7.46 8.94 7.89
CA THR A 79 8.83 8.60 8.31
C THR A 79 9.30 7.27 7.73
N LEU A 80 8.49 6.21 7.87
CA LEU A 80 8.80 4.87 7.40
C LEU A 80 9.02 4.84 5.89
N THR A 81 8.07 5.32 5.09
CA THR A 81 8.16 5.26 3.63
C THR A 81 9.28 6.14 3.08
N GLY A 82 9.64 7.22 3.77
CA GLY A 82 10.80 8.04 3.43
C GLY A 82 12.12 7.28 3.57
N ARG A 83 12.25 6.44 4.60
CA ARG A 83 13.43 5.61 4.86
C ARG A 83 13.49 4.37 3.97
N GLU A 84 12.37 3.67 3.84
CA GLU A 84 12.29 2.39 3.14
C GLU A 84 12.38 2.52 1.62
N SER A 85 11.83 3.60 1.05
CA SER A 85 11.70 3.74 -0.40
C SER A 85 11.98 5.14 -0.94
N GLY A 86 12.28 6.12 -0.08
CA GLY A 86 12.32 7.52 -0.51
C GLY A 86 10.98 8.01 -1.08
N HIS A 87 9.87 7.47 -0.57
CA HIS A 87 8.51 7.72 -1.07
C HIS A 87 8.32 7.29 -2.55
N ASN A 88 8.92 6.17 -2.96
CA ASN A 88 8.81 5.66 -4.32
C ASN A 88 8.29 4.22 -4.32
N ALA A 89 7.08 4.04 -4.85
CA ALA A 89 6.43 2.73 -4.89
C ALA A 89 7.13 1.74 -5.84
N SER A 90 8.02 2.17 -6.74
CA SER A 90 8.67 1.27 -7.71
C SER A 90 9.90 0.54 -7.16
N VAL A 91 10.27 0.79 -5.90
CA VAL A 91 11.47 0.26 -5.25
C VAL A 91 11.31 -1.24 -4.97
N VAL A 92 12.36 -2.00 -5.27
CA VAL A 92 12.49 -3.43 -4.98
C VAL A 92 13.90 -3.70 -4.50
N ASN A 93 14.04 -4.48 -3.43
CA ASN A 93 15.34 -4.91 -2.93
C ASN A 93 15.72 -6.28 -3.53
N VAL A 94 16.88 -6.35 -4.16
CA VAL A 94 17.37 -7.54 -4.88
C VAL A 94 18.66 -8.12 -4.30
N SER A 95 19.20 -7.54 -3.22
CA SER A 95 20.52 -7.89 -2.71
C SER A 95 20.57 -8.29 -1.24
N ASP A 96 19.44 -8.25 -0.51
CA ASP A 96 19.38 -8.69 0.89
C ASP A 96 19.04 -10.18 1.04
N SER A 97 18.95 -10.64 2.28
CA SER A 97 18.61 -12.04 2.59
C SER A 97 17.18 -12.45 2.22
N ASN A 98 16.29 -11.50 1.90
CA ASN A 98 14.94 -11.81 1.42
C ASN A 98 14.93 -12.00 -0.11
N ALA A 99 15.95 -11.53 -0.83
CA ALA A 99 16.03 -11.62 -2.28
C ALA A 99 16.39 -13.02 -2.80
N HIS A 100 15.46 -13.97 -2.63
CA HIS A 100 15.59 -15.35 -3.10
C HIS A 100 14.29 -15.88 -3.72
N GLY A 101 14.37 -17.06 -4.34
CA GLY A 101 13.26 -17.72 -5.02
C GLY A 101 13.28 -17.52 -6.55
N ALA A 102 12.19 -17.90 -7.20
CA ALA A 102 12.05 -17.76 -8.65
C ALA A 102 12.07 -16.29 -9.09
N GLN A 103 12.53 -16.03 -10.31
CA GLN A 103 12.47 -14.68 -10.87
C GLN A 103 11.04 -14.34 -11.29
N MET A 104 10.56 -13.17 -10.88
CA MET A 104 9.21 -12.69 -11.17
C MET A 104 9.19 -11.74 -12.38
N SER A 105 7.98 -11.36 -12.82
CA SER A 105 7.78 -10.49 -13.98
C SER A 105 8.37 -9.08 -13.86
N ASP A 106 8.68 -8.65 -12.64
CA ASP A 106 9.37 -7.39 -12.35
C ASP A 106 10.90 -7.50 -12.38
N GLY A 107 11.44 -8.71 -12.66
CA GLY A 107 12.86 -9.00 -12.74
C GLY A 107 13.53 -9.25 -11.39
N ALA A 108 12.79 -9.30 -10.29
CA ALA A 108 13.32 -9.56 -8.95
C ALA A 108 12.98 -10.98 -8.45
N PRO A 109 13.77 -11.55 -7.52
CA PRO A 109 13.42 -12.79 -6.85
C PRO A 109 12.05 -12.74 -6.16
N ALA A 110 11.36 -13.88 -6.08
CA ALA A 110 10.00 -13.97 -5.57
C ALA A 110 9.86 -13.35 -4.18
N ASN A 111 10.77 -13.62 -3.25
CA ASN A 111 10.63 -13.16 -1.87
C ASN A 111 11.20 -11.74 -1.61
N SER A 112 11.65 -11.02 -2.63
CA SER A 112 12.16 -9.65 -2.49
C SER A 112 11.14 -8.67 -1.87
N SER A 113 11.63 -7.76 -1.02
CA SER A 113 10.87 -6.63 -0.50
C SER A 113 10.54 -5.62 -1.59
N ARG A 114 9.31 -5.09 -1.61
CA ARG A 114 8.77 -4.24 -2.67
C ARG A 114 7.88 -3.12 -2.14
N GLY A 115 7.80 -2.05 -2.91
CA GLY A 115 6.82 -0.99 -2.69
C GLY A 115 7.23 -0.01 -1.58
N PRO A 116 6.32 0.92 -1.23
CA PRO A 116 6.64 2.05 -0.35
C PRO A 116 7.06 1.65 1.07
N ALA A 117 6.48 0.58 1.62
CA ALA A 117 6.81 0.07 2.96
C ALA A 117 7.68 -1.20 2.92
N GLN A 118 8.25 -1.54 1.75
CA GLN A 118 9.15 -2.69 1.57
C GLN A 118 8.58 -4.03 2.07
N CYS A 119 7.28 -4.29 1.83
CA CYS A 119 6.66 -5.58 2.11
C CYS A 119 7.24 -6.68 1.21
N ILE A 120 7.46 -7.87 1.76
CA ILE A 120 7.63 -9.11 0.97
C ILE A 120 6.25 -9.70 0.60
N PRO A 121 6.13 -10.50 -0.48
CA PRO A 121 4.82 -11.03 -0.93
C PRO A 121 4.07 -11.83 0.12
N GLY A 122 4.77 -12.62 0.95
CA GLY A 122 4.15 -13.39 2.04
C GLY A 122 3.47 -12.50 3.08
N THR A 123 4.12 -11.39 3.46
CA THR A 123 3.56 -10.39 4.38
C THR A 123 2.39 -9.64 3.74
N PHE A 124 2.58 -9.14 2.52
CA PHE A 124 1.53 -8.44 1.80
C PHE A 124 0.26 -9.29 1.66
N ALA A 125 0.43 -10.56 1.28
CA ALA A 125 -0.68 -11.50 1.11
C ALA A 125 -1.40 -11.81 2.43
N SER A 126 -0.64 -12.02 3.51
CA SER A 126 -1.18 -12.41 4.82
C SER A 126 -1.92 -11.28 5.52
N TYR A 127 -1.57 -10.03 5.21
CA TYR A 127 -2.10 -8.82 5.88
C TYR A 127 -2.83 -7.88 4.91
N HIS A 128 -3.20 -8.37 3.72
CA HIS A 128 -3.90 -7.60 2.69
C HIS A 128 -5.14 -6.86 3.25
N GLN A 129 -5.43 -5.67 2.72
CA GLN A 129 -6.60 -4.90 3.15
C GLN A 129 -7.79 -5.14 2.19
N PRO A 130 -8.95 -5.58 2.67
CA PRO A 130 -10.14 -5.67 1.84
C PRO A 130 -10.44 -4.36 1.10
N GLY A 131 -10.74 -4.47 -0.19
CA GLY A 131 -11.04 -3.33 -1.06
C GLY A 131 -9.82 -2.67 -1.69
N THR A 132 -8.60 -3.11 -1.40
CA THR A 132 -7.37 -2.61 -2.07
C THR A 132 -6.90 -3.55 -3.18
N SER A 133 -6.02 -3.04 -4.06
CA SER A 133 -5.40 -3.80 -5.15
C SER A 133 -4.61 -5.01 -4.64
N THR A 134 -4.56 -6.09 -5.41
CA THR A 134 -3.63 -7.20 -5.16
C THR A 134 -2.19 -6.94 -5.65
N SER A 135 -1.92 -5.77 -6.24
CA SER A 135 -0.55 -5.39 -6.62
C SER A 135 0.23 -4.90 -5.42
N ILE A 136 1.38 -5.53 -5.17
CA ILE A 136 2.30 -5.12 -4.10
C ILE A 136 2.96 -3.76 -4.37
N TYR A 137 2.94 -3.28 -5.61
CA TYR A 137 3.46 -1.97 -5.98
C TYR A 137 2.43 -0.86 -5.86
N GLU A 138 1.14 -1.18 -5.73
CA GLU A 138 0.10 -0.17 -5.54
C GLU A 138 0.25 0.44 -4.13
N PRO A 139 0.47 1.77 -4.02
CA PRO A 139 0.84 2.39 -2.75
C PRO A 139 -0.17 2.18 -1.63
N VAL A 140 -1.47 2.29 -1.92
CA VAL A 140 -2.54 2.20 -0.90
C VAL A 140 -2.57 0.79 -0.31
N ALA A 141 -2.57 -0.24 -1.16
CA ALA A 141 -2.57 -1.64 -0.75
C ALA A 141 -1.32 -2.00 0.05
N ASN A 142 -0.12 -1.58 -0.41
CA ASN A 142 1.14 -1.91 0.26
C ASN A 142 1.21 -1.29 1.67
N ILE A 143 0.81 -0.03 1.80
CA ILE A 143 0.77 0.70 3.08
C ILE A 143 -0.26 0.10 4.02
N ALA A 144 -1.48 -0.17 3.54
CA ALA A 144 -2.53 -0.77 4.36
C ALA A 144 -2.12 -2.15 4.87
N ALA A 145 -1.51 -2.99 4.01
CA ALA A 145 -0.99 -4.29 4.40
C ALA A 145 0.14 -4.17 5.43
N SER A 146 1.05 -3.21 5.27
CA SER A 146 2.09 -2.91 6.26
C SER A 146 1.50 -2.48 7.61
N MET A 147 0.48 -1.62 7.63
CA MET A 147 -0.19 -1.17 8.85
C MET A 147 -0.82 -2.37 9.59
N ASN A 148 -1.49 -3.25 8.86
CA ASN A 148 -2.07 -4.48 9.40
C ASN A 148 -0.98 -5.43 9.93
N TYR A 149 0.15 -5.54 9.22
CA TYR A 149 1.31 -6.32 9.65
C TYR A 149 1.87 -5.81 10.97
N VAL A 150 2.15 -4.51 11.12
CA VAL A 150 2.74 -4.00 12.36
C VAL A 150 1.78 -4.08 13.54
N MET A 151 0.47 -3.99 13.30
CA MET A 151 -0.54 -4.30 14.32
C MET A 151 -0.49 -5.76 14.75
N GLY A 152 -0.53 -6.71 13.81
CA GLY A 152 -0.56 -8.14 14.11
C GLY A 152 0.75 -8.70 14.66
N ARG A 153 1.88 -8.26 14.12
CA ARG A 153 3.22 -8.80 14.44
C ARG A 153 3.87 -8.11 15.63
N TYR A 154 3.71 -6.79 15.73
CA TYR A 154 4.37 -5.98 16.76
C TYR A 154 3.40 -5.46 17.81
N GLY A 155 2.08 -5.65 17.66
CA GLY A 155 1.09 -5.18 18.64
C GLY A 155 0.96 -3.65 18.66
N VAL A 156 1.14 -3.00 17.51
CA VAL A 156 0.81 -1.58 17.36
C VAL A 156 -0.68 -1.39 17.59
N SER A 157 -1.03 -0.40 18.42
CA SER A 157 -2.42 -0.08 18.74
C SER A 157 -3.16 0.43 17.49
N PRO A 158 -4.46 0.12 17.32
CA PRO A 158 -5.26 0.64 16.20
C PRO A 158 -5.24 2.17 16.07
N ASP A 159 -5.07 2.90 17.18
CA ASP A 159 -4.98 4.36 17.23
C ASP A 159 -3.58 4.92 16.93
N GLY A 160 -2.62 4.05 16.60
CA GLY A 160 -1.24 4.42 16.28
C GLY A 160 -0.43 4.98 17.45
N SER A 161 -0.96 5.02 18.68
CA SER A 161 -0.33 5.69 19.84
C SER A 161 1.07 5.20 20.18
N ASN A 162 1.35 3.92 19.92
CA ASN A 162 2.61 3.28 20.25
C ASN A 162 3.44 2.91 19.00
N LEU A 163 3.06 3.37 17.81
CA LEU A 163 3.72 3.01 16.55
C LEU A 163 5.23 3.27 16.59
N ALA A 164 5.64 4.49 16.93
CA ALA A 164 7.05 4.87 16.99
C ALA A 164 7.84 4.11 18.09
N ALA A 165 7.17 3.64 19.14
CA ALA A 165 7.82 2.84 20.19
C ALA A 165 8.05 1.39 19.76
N ARG A 166 7.22 0.86 18.85
CA ARG A 166 7.26 -0.54 18.41
C ARG A 166 7.92 -0.74 17.05
N VAL A 167 7.98 0.30 16.23
CA VAL A 167 8.51 0.26 14.87
C VAL A 167 9.53 1.38 14.70
N GLY A 168 10.81 1.04 14.79
CA GLY A 168 11.90 2.02 14.69
C GLY A 168 11.89 2.81 13.37
N GLN A 169 11.49 2.17 12.27
CA GLN A 169 11.38 2.83 10.96
C GLN A 169 10.32 3.94 10.93
N ALA A 170 9.27 3.82 11.74
CA ALA A 170 8.23 4.85 11.87
C ALA A 170 8.58 5.92 12.92
N ASN A 171 9.72 5.81 13.60
CA ASN A 171 10.12 6.72 14.66
C ASN A 171 11.15 7.74 14.15
N PRO A 172 10.80 9.04 14.07
CA PRO A 172 11.69 10.07 13.54
C PRO A 172 12.87 10.39 14.47
N HIS A 173 12.81 9.98 15.73
CA HIS A 173 13.81 10.30 16.77
C HIS A 173 14.90 9.25 16.94
N VAL A 174 14.82 8.13 16.22
CA VAL A 174 15.87 7.09 16.20
C VAL A 174 16.39 6.93 14.78
N ALA A 175 17.66 6.53 14.64
CA ALA A 175 18.16 6.07 13.35
C ALA A 175 17.28 4.88 12.89
N GLY A 176 16.88 4.86 11.61
CA GLY A 176 16.12 3.74 11.06
C GLY A 176 16.89 2.43 11.30
N GLY A 177 16.23 1.43 11.84
CA GLY A 177 16.77 0.09 12.06
C GLY A 177 15.89 -0.95 11.37
N GLY A 178 16.50 -2.03 10.86
CA GLY A 178 15.76 -3.13 10.26
C GLY A 178 14.76 -3.78 11.24
N TYR A 179 13.74 -4.42 10.68
CA TYR A 179 12.74 -5.21 11.42
C TYR A 179 13.32 -6.48 12.03
#